data_AF-A0A942EMB1-F1
#
_entry.id   AF-A0A942EMB1-F1
#
_cell.length_a   1.000
_cell.length_b   1.000
_cell.length_c   1.000
_cell.angle_alpha   90.00
_cell.angle_beta   90.00
_cell.angle_gamma   90.00
#
_symmetry.space_group_name_H-M   'P 1'
#
loop_
_entity.id
_entity.type
_entity.pdbx_description
1 polymer ?
#
loop_
_entity_poly.entity_id
_entity_poly.type
_entity_poly.pdbx_seq_one_letter_code
_entity_poly.pdbx_strand_id
1 'polypeptide(L)'
;MDQLDKTWAKIVMKCWNDESFKKRAIANPAEVLKEHGFTTPTPIHYKVVEEKNANETYGYLSLPMTPKASELDKALKMLEEEIRQTKGPGFCHIWSLIIAKSWQDPAFRKRTISNPEEVLKEHGFVSNSKARLKVIEEKAGEHFLHLTLPKKPASTELAEEELRQVGGWCYSCNGI
;
A
#
# COMPACT_ATOMS: atom_id res chain seq x y z
N MET A 1 9.11 5.35 11.35
CA MET A 1 8.10 6.06 10.55
C MET A 1 8.83 6.85 9.49
N ASP A 2 8.65 6.46 8.24
CA ASP A 2 9.29 7.09 7.10
C ASP A 2 8.74 8.52 6.85
N GLN A 3 9.27 9.24 5.87
CA GLN A 3 8.82 10.60 5.55
C GLN A 3 7.37 10.62 5.04
N LEU A 4 6.94 9.60 4.29
CA LEU A 4 5.61 9.52 3.73
C LEU A 4 4.57 9.36 4.83
N ASP A 5 4.75 8.40 5.73
CA ASP A 5 3.88 8.12 6.87
C ASP A 5 3.68 9.37 7.74
N LYS A 6 4.77 10.08 8.06
CA LYS A 6 4.72 11.33 8.84
C LYS A 6 3.93 12.42 8.12
N THR A 7 4.13 12.53 6.80
CA THR A 7 3.43 13.53 5.99
C THR A 7 1.95 13.19 5.88
N TRP A 8 1.64 11.93 5.63
CA TRP A 8 0.29 11.43 5.49
C TRP A 8 -0.50 11.55 6.79
N ALA A 9 0.10 11.24 7.94
CA ALA A 9 -0.54 11.42 9.25
C ALA A 9 -1.00 12.88 9.48
N LYS A 10 -0.18 13.87 9.09
CA LYS A 10 -0.56 15.30 9.16
C LYS A 10 -1.74 15.63 8.25
N ILE A 11 -1.75 15.08 7.04
CA ILE A 11 -2.83 15.24 6.07
C ILE A 11 -4.13 14.64 6.63
N VAL A 12 -4.08 13.42 7.19
CA VAL A 12 -5.23 12.76 7.82
C VAL A 12 -5.84 13.61 8.93
N MET A 13 -5.02 14.15 9.83
CA MET A 13 -5.50 15.04 10.90
C MET A 13 -6.23 16.28 10.37
N LYS A 14 -5.77 16.83 9.24
CA LYS A 14 -6.43 17.95 8.57
C LYS A 14 -7.74 17.51 7.91
N CYS A 15 -7.76 16.36 7.22
CA CYS A 15 -8.97 15.77 6.63
C CYS A 15 -10.09 15.56 7.65
N TRP A 16 -9.77 15.19 8.89
CA TRP A 16 -10.76 14.99 9.96
C TRP A 16 -11.45 16.26 10.45
N ASN A 17 -10.94 17.44 10.10
CA ASN A 17 -11.50 18.72 10.52
C ASN A 17 -11.93 19.60 9.34
N ASP A 18 -11.62 19.19 8.10
CA ASP A 18 -11.95 19.92 6.88
C ASP A 18 -12.40 18.94 5.79
N GLU A 19 -13.71 18.85 5.59
CA GLU A 19 -14.34 17.97 4.60
C GLU A 19 -14.00 18.37 3.15
N SER A 20 -13.79 19.66 2.87
CA SER A 20 -13.41 20.13 1.54
C SER A 20 -11.97 19.73 1.23
N PHE A 21 -11.07 19.87 2.21
CA PHE A 21 -9.70 19.38 2.12
C PHE A 21 -9.66 17.87 1.98
N LYS A 22 -10.48 17.11 2.74
CA LYS A 22 -10.58 15.66 2.62
C LYS A 22 -10.94 15.22 1.20
N LYS A 23 -11.98 15.81 0.61
CA LYS A 23 -12.38 15.53 -0.79
C LYS A 23 -11.24 15.79 -1.77
N ARG A 24 -10.49 16.89 -1.57
CA ARG A 24 -9.31 17.20 -2.39
C ARG A 24 -8.17 16.20 -2.20
N ALA A 25 -7.87 15.81 -0.96
CA ALA A 25 -6.84 14.82 -0.67
C ALA A 25 -7.15 13.45 -1.27
N ILE A 26 -8.43 13.05 -1.32
CA ILE A 26 -8.87 11.83 -1.98
C ILE A 26 -8.76 11.95 -3.50
N ALA A 27 -9.15 13.09 -4.08
CA ALA A 27 -9.14 13.29 -5.54
C ALA A 27 -7.72 13.46 -6.11
N ASN A 28 -6.87 14.23 -5.45
CA ASN A 28 -5.54 14.63 -5.92
C ASN A 28 -4.44 14.40 -4.86
N PRO A 29 -4.24 13.16 -4.38
CA PRO A 29 -3.32 12.89 -3.28
C PRO A 29 -1.88 13.28 -3.57
N ALA A 30 -1.39 13.08 -4.81
CA ALA A 30 -0.02 13.43 -5.18
C ALA A 30 0.25 14.95 -5.05
N GLU A 31 -0.71 15.78 -5.44
CA GLU A 31 -0.61 17.24 -5.30
C GLU A 31 -0.61 17.64 -3.82
N VAL A 32 -1.52 17.06 -3.02
CA VAL A 32 -1.58 17.32 -1.58
C VAL A 32 -0.30 16.86 -0.87
N LEU A 33 0.26 15.71 -1.21
CA LEU A 33 1.55 15.24 -0.67
C LEU A 33 2.69 16.22 -0.99
N LYS A 34 2.74 16.71 -2.23
CA LYS A 34 3.75 17.69 -2.68
C LYS A 34 3.66 18.99 -1.89
N GLU A 35 2.45 19.50 -1.65
CA GLU A 35 2.23 20.70 -0.81
C GLU A 35 2.72 20.53 0.63
N HIS A 36 2.70 19.31 1.14
CA HIS A 36 3.18 18.98 2.49
C HIS A 36 4.66 18.55 2.50
N GLY A 37 5.39 18.79 1.40
CA GLY A 37 6.83 18.58 1.30
C GLY A 37 7.27 17.15 0.98
N PHE A 38 6.35 16.28 0.54
CA PHE A 38 6.69 14.94 0.05
C PHE A 38 6.73 14.92 -1.48
N THR A 39 7.92 14.70 -2.05
CA THR A 39 8.08 14.50 -3.49
C THR A 39 7.64 13.10 -3.85
N THR A 40 6.57 12.97 -4.63
CA THR A 40 6.10 11.69 -5.16
C THR A 40 7.07 11.17 -6.21
N PRO A 41 7.81 10.07 -5.95
CA PRO A 41 8.66 9.45 -6.96
C PRO A 41 7.81 8.93 -8.12
N THR A 42 8.33 9.09 -9.34
CA THR A 42 7.77 8.49 -10.54
C THR A 42 8.39 7.10 -10.75
N PRO A 43 7.65 6.14 -11.34
CA PRO A 43 6.31 6.25 -11.93
C PRO A 43 5.15 5.91 -10.97
N ILE A 44 5.31 6.08 -9.66
CA ILE A 44 4.31 5.63 -8.68
C ILE A 44 3.16 6.63 -8.54
N HIS A 45 1.94 6.12 -8.70
CA HIS A 45 0.71 6.86 -8.49
C HIS A 45 0.18 6.65 -7.07
N TYR A 46 -0.65 7.56 -6.56
CA TYR A 46 -1.19 7.49 -5.22
C TYR A 46 -2.71 7.45 -5.28
N LYS A 47 -3.32 6.56 -4.51
CA LYS A 47 -4.77 6.47 -4.32
C LYS A 47 -5.10 6.51 -2.84
N VAL A 48 -6.18 7.17 -2.48
CA VAL A 48 -6.64 7.21 -1.09
C VAL A 48 -7.85 6.31 -0.94
N VAL A 49 -7.81 5.44 0.06
CA VAL A 49 -8.94 4.59 0.44
C VAL A 49 -9.49 5.11 1.76
N GLU A 50 -10.69 5.67 1.73
CA GLU A 50 -11.39 6.12 2.94
C GLU A 50 -12.02 4.93 3.67
N GLU A 51 -11.64 4.76 4.94
CA GLU A 51 -12.23 3.74 5.81
C GLU A 51 -13.53 4.21 6.44
N LYS A 52 -14.51 3.32 6.42
CA LYS A 52 -15.84 3.59 7.00
C LYS A 52 -15.95 3.10 8.45
N ASN A 53 -15.13 2.13 8.83
CA ASN A 53 -15.12 1.54 10.17
C ASN A 53 -14.03 2.22 11.01
N ALA A 54 -14.38 2.72 12.20
CA ALA A 54 -13.41 3.32 13.12
C ALA A 54 -12.66 2.27 13.96
N ASN A 55 -13.20 1.05 14.05
CA ASN A 55 -12.65 0.00 14.91
C ASN A 55 -11.74 -0.98 14.15
N GLU A 56 -11.65 -0.85 12.82
CA GLU A 56 -10.81 -1.67 11.97
C GLU A 56 -9.99 -0.77 11.05
N THR A 57 -8.67 -0.88 11.17
CA THR A 57 -7.72 -0.23 10.26
C THR A 57 -7.26 -1.26 9.25
N TYR A 58 -7.22 -0.86 7.97
CA TYR A 58 -6.70 -1.71 6.90
C TYR A 58 -5.47 -1.09 6.24
N GLY A 59 -4.50 -1.94 5.93
CA GLY A 59 -3.44 -1.69 4.95
C GLY A 59 -3.85 -2.26 3.59
N TYR A 60 -3.59 -1.50 2.54
CA TYR A 60 -3.96 -1.88 1.18
C TYR A 60 -2.73 -2.23 0.36
N LEU A 61 -2.68 -3.48 -0.13
CA LEU A 61 -1.64 -3.98 -1.01
C LEU A 61 -2.13 -4.00 -2.44
N SER A 62 -1.31 -3.47 -3.33
CA SER A 62 -1.58 -3.46 -4.76
C SER A 62 -1.12 -4.75 -5.41
N LEU A 63 -2.04 -5.45 -6.08
CA LEU A 63 -1.74 -6.63 -6.87
C LEU A 63 -2.01 -6.33 -8.36
N PRO A 64 -0.96 -6.22 -9.20
CA PRO A 64 -1.13 -5.97 -10.62
C PRO A 64 -1.97 -7.05 -11.31
N MET A 65 -2.66 -6.69 -12.39
CA MET A 65 -3.32 -7.67 -13.26
C MET A 65 -2.30 -8.70 -13.75
N THR A 66 -2.77 -9.94 -13.91
CA THR A 66 -1.98 -10.93 -14.63
C THR A 66 -1.77 -10.44 -16.08
N PRO A 67 -0.51 -10.36 -16.56
CA PRO A 67 -0.23 -10.02 -17.94
C PRO A 67 -0.93 -10.98 -18.90
N LYS A 68 -1.15 -10.53 -20.14
CA LYS A 68 -1.60 -11.44 -21.21
C LYS A 68 -0.55 -12.53 -21.40
N ALA A 69 -0.98 -13.74 -21.80
CA ALA A 69 -0.09 -14.88 -22.00
C ALA A 69 1.13 -14.57 -22.90
N SER A 70 0.94 -13.75 -23.94
CA SER A 70 2.02 -13.34 -24.86
C SER A 70 3.09 -12.42 -24.21
N GLU A 71 2.76 -11.75 -23.12
CA GLU A 71 3.65 -10.80 -22.42
C GLU A 71 4.14 -11.34 -21.07
N LEU A 72 3.64 -12.50 -20.62
CA LEU A 72 3.91 -13.03 -19.27
C LEU A 72 5.41 -13.24 -19.04
N ASP A 73 6.10 -13.89 -19.96
CA ASP A 73 7.55 -14.16 -19.83
C ASP A 73 8.38 -12.86 -19.73
N LYS A 74 7.98 -11.84 -20.48
CA LYS A 74 8.63 -10.53 -20.46
C LYS A 74 8.39 -9.83 -19.13
N ALA A 75 7.16 -9.84 -18.63
CA ALA A 75 6.79 -9.25 -17.35
C ALA A 75 7.50 -9.94 -16.17
N LEU A 76 7.59 -11.27 -16.18
CA LEU A 76 8.33 -12.04 -15.17
C LEU A 76 9.81 -11.67 -15.18
N LYS A 77 10.45 -11.60 -16.34
CA LYS A 77 11.86 -11.18 -16.45
C LYS A 77 12.10 -9.77 -15.93
N MET A 78 11.20 -8.83 -16.19
CA MET A 78 11.28 -7.46 -15.67
C MET A 78 11.19 -7.44 -14.14
N LEU A 79 10.24 -8.19 -13.57
CA LEU A 79 10.05 -8.28 -12.13
C LEU A 79 11.21 -9.00 -11.44
N GLU A 80 11.75 -10.06 -12.06
CA GLU A 80 12.96 -10.76 -11.57
C GLU A 80 14.18 -9.84 -11.53
N GLU A 81 14.35 -8.98 -12.54
CA GLU A 81 15.42 -7.99 -12.55
C GLU A 81 15.22 -6.93 -11.45
N GLU A 82 14.00 -6.47 -11.22
CA GLU A 82 13.67 -5.58 -10.10
C GLU A 82 14.01 -6.23 -8.76
N ILE A 83 13.56 -7.48 -8.55
CA ILE A 83 13.85 -8.27 -7.35
C ILE A 83 15.36 -8.41 -7.16
N ARG A 84 16.13 -8.68 -8.21
CA ARG A 84 17.60 -8.78 -8.17
C ARG A 84 18.25 -7.47 -7.71
N GLN A 85 17.67 -6.34 -8.06
CA GLN A 85 18.18 -5.01 -7.70
C GLN A 85 17.74 -4.56 -6.29
N THR A 86 16.74 -5.20 -5.69
CA THR A 86 16.33 -4.89 -4.30
C THR A 86 17.36 -5.35 -3.27
N LYS A 87 17.61 -4.52 -2.24
CA LYS A 87 18.52 -4.86 -1.13
C LYS A 87 17.80 -5.71 -0.08
N GLY A 88 18.11 -7.01 -0.07
CA GLY A 88 17.69 -7.94 1.00
C GLY A 88 16.21 -8.31 0.99
N PRO A 89 15.77 -9.24 1.87
CA PRO A 89 14.39 -9.71 1.93
C PRO A 89 13.49 -8.72 2.70
N GLY A 90 13.37 -7.50 2.17
CA GLY A 90 12.37 -6.54 2.63
C GLY A 90 10.97 -6.88 2.10
N PHE A 91 9.94 -6.20 2.59
CA PHE A 91 8.58 -6.44 2.12
C PHE A 91 8.43 -6.27 0.61
N CYS A 92 9.03 -5.26 -0.03
CA CYS A 92 8.98 -5.10 -1.49
C CYS A 92 9.52 -6.32 -2.24
N HIS A 93 10.61 -6.92 -1.74
CA HIS A 93 11.20 -8.13 -2.32
C HIS A 93 10.22 -9.31 -2.22
N ILE A 94 9.67 -9.54 -1.03
CA ILE A 94 8.72 -10.63 -0.76
C ILE A 94 7.43 -10.44 -1.56
N TRP A 95 6.91 -9.22 -1.61
CA TRP A 95 5.70 -8.90 -2.34
C TRP A 95 5.88 -9.10 -3.84
N SER A 96 7.02 -8.71 -4.42
CA SER A 96 7.33 -8.98 -5.82
C SER A 96 7.40 -10.48 -6.15
N LEU A 97 7.94 -11.31 -5.25
CA LEU A 97 7.89 -12.78 -5.41
C LEU A 97 6.45 -13.31 -5.40
N ILE A 98 5.61 -12.80 -4.50
CA ILE A 98 4.18 -13.15 -4.42
C ILE A 98 3.44 -12.72 -5.69
N ILE A 99 3.74 -11.55 -6.25
CA ILE A 99 3.18 -11.08 -7.53
C ILE A 99 3.57 -12.05 -8.65
N ALA A 100 4.87 -12.36 -8.79
CA ALA A 100 5.38 -13.26 -9.82
C ALA A 100 4.68 -14.64 -9.78
N LYS A 101 4.50 -15.18 -8.57
CA LYS A 101 3.78 -16.44 -8.37
C LYS A 101 2.28 -16.31 -8.66
N SER A 102 1.66 -15.21 -8.26
CA SER A 102 0.24 -14.92 -8.53
C SER A 102 -0.08 -14.74 -10.02
N TRP A 103 0.89 -14.36 -10.83
CA TRP A 103 0.71 -14.33 -12.29
C TRP A 103 0.72 -15.71 -12.94
N GLN A 104 1.41 -16.67 -12.33
CA GLN A 104 1.57 -18.03 -12.87
C GLN A 104 0.53 -19.02 -12.31
N ASP A 105 0.03 -18.79 -11.10
CA ASP A 105 -0.92 -19.67 -10.42
C ASP A 105 -2.20 -18.90 -10.03
N PRO A 106 -3.31 -19.08 -10.78
CA PRO A 106 -4.59 -18.45 -10.47
C PRO A 106 -5.19 -18.84 -9.11
N ALA A 107 -4.93 -20.06 -8.63
CA ALA A 107 -5.43 -20.52 -7.33
C ALA A 107 -4.65 -19.83 -6.20
N PHE A 108 -3.33 -19.70 -6.36
CA PHE A 108 -2.49 -18.91 -5.46
C PHE A 108 -2.91 -17.44 -5.49
N ARG A 109 -3.15 -16.83 -6.66
CA ARG A 109 -3.65 -15.46 -6.78
C ARG A 109 -4.93 -15.24 -5.98
N LYS A 110 -5.92 -16.13 -6.15
CA LYS A 110 -7.18 -16.07 -5.41
C LYS A 110 -6.94 -16.13 -3.90
N ARG A 111 -6.01 -16.99 -3.46
CA ARG A 111 -5.60 -17.09 -2.06
C ARG A 111 -4.95 -15.80 -1.58
N THR A 112 -4.00 -15.23 -2.32
CA THR A 112 -3.35 -13.95 -2.01
C THR A 112 -4.36 -12.84 -1.79
N ILE A 113 -5.41 -12.77 -2.62
CA ILE A 113 -6.47 -11.77 -2.48
C ILE A 113 -7.32 -12.02 -1.22
N SER A 114 -7.69 -13.28 -0.97
CA SER A 114 -8.60 -13.64 0.13
C SER A 114 -7.95 -13.70 1.51
N ASN A 115 -6.66 -14.01 1.58
CA ASN A 115 -5.91 -14.21 2.83
C ASN A 115 -4.43 -13.77 2.68
N PRO A 116 -4.19 -12.47 2.45
CA PRO A 116 -2.84 -11.95 2.19
C PRO A 116 -1.89 -12.12 3.37
N GLU A 117 -2.39 -12.05 4.60
CA GLU A 117 -1.56 -12.15 5.82
C GLU A 117 -0.91 -13.53 5.94
N GLU A 118 -1.68 -14.60 5.73
CA GLU A 118 -1.15 -15.96 5.75
C GLU A 118 -0.17 -16.18 4.59
N VAL A 119 -0.48 -15.65 3.40
CA VAL A 119 0.43 -15.75 2.25
C VAL A 119 1.76 -15.02 2.54
N LEU A 120 1.72 -13.82 3.10
CA LEU A 120 2.93 -13.08 3.48
C LEU A 120 3.75 -13.83 4.53
N LYS A 121 3.09 -14.39 5.55
CA LYS A 121 3.71 -15.17 6.61
C LYS A 121 4.43 -16.41 6.05
N GLU A 122 3.81 -17.13 5.12
CA GLU A 122 4.42 -18.26 4.42
C GLU A 122 5.69 -17.88 3.64
N HIS A 123 5.77 -16.63 3.17
CA HIS A 123 6.94 -16.11 2.45
C HIS A 123 7.92 -15.37 3.39
N GLY A 124 7.77 -15.53 4.71
CA GLY A 124 8.71 -15.02 5.71
C GLY A 124 8.46 -13.58 6.14
N PHE A 125 7.33 -12.96 5.74
CA PHE A 125 6.96 -11.62 6.20
C PHE A 125 5.86 -11.69 7.26
N VAL A 126 6.18 -11.24 8.48
CA VAL A 126 5.20 -11.06 9.55
C VAL A 126 5.09 -9.57 9.85
N SER A 127 3.91 -9.01 9.62
CA SER A 127 3.62 -7.63 9.97
C SER A 127 3.50 -7.48 11.50
N ASN A 128 4.17 -6.47 12.05
CA ASN A 128 3.98 -6.07 13.45
C ASN A 128 2.84 -5.05 13.64
N SER A 129 2.16 -4.67 12.56
CA SER A 129 1.04 -3.74 12.59
C SER A 129 -0.25 -4.45 13.01
N LYS A 130 -1.09 -3.74 13.77
CA LYS A 130 -2.43 -4.22 14.16
C LYS A 130 -3.46 -4.10 13.02
N ALA A 131 -3.12 -3.37 11.95
CA ALA A 131 -4.01 -3.21 10.83
C ALA A 131 -4.07 -4.49 9.99
N ARG A 132 -5.28 -4.82 9.54
CA ARG A 132 -5.53 -5.98 8.69
C ARG A 132 -5.11 -5.67 7.25
N LEU A 133 -4.73 -6.68 6.48
CA LEU A 133 -4.37 -6.47 5.08
C LEU A 133 -5.51 -6.76 4.11
N LYS A 134 -5.69 -5.89 3.13
CA LYS A 134 -6.55 -6.09 1.96
C LYS A 134 -5.73 -5.96 0.69
N VAL A 135 -6.01 -6.81 -0.28
CA VAL A 135 -5.41 -6.71 -1.61
C VAL A 135 -6.39 -6.03 -2.57
N ILE A 136 -5.92 -5.01 -3.26
CA ILE A 136 -6.64 -4.35 -4.36
C ILE A 136 -5.99 -4.80 -5.66
N GLU A 137 -6.81 -5.37 -6.55
CA GLU A 137 -6.37 -5.63 -7.91
C GLU A 137 -6.30 -4.33 -8.70
N GLU A 138 -5.13 -4.07 -9.26
CA GLU A 138 -4.90 -2.88 -10.09
C GLU A 138 -5.29 -3.16 -11.54
N LYS A 139 -5.48 -2.09 -12.31
CA LYS A 139 -5.63 -2.19 -13.77
C LYS A 139 -4.25 -2.28 -14.42
N ALA A 140 -4.20 -2.85 -15.62
CA ALA A 140 -2.93 -3.04 -16.35
C ALA A 140 -2.23 -1.69 -16.63
N GLY A 141 -0.94 -1.62 -16.35
CA GLY A 141 -0.07 -0.49 -16.71
C GLY A 141 0.01 0.65 -15.70
N GLU A 142 -0.61 0.51 -14.53
CA GLU A 142 -0.55 1.52 -13.47
C GLU A 142 0.03 0.88 -12.20
N HIS A 143 0.94 1.60 -11.52
CA HIS A 143 1.47 1.23 -10.21
C HIS A 143 0.92 2.20 -9.17
N PHE A 144 0.03 1.75 -8.29
CA PHE A 144 -0.49 2.59 -7.21
C PHE A 144 0.08 2.21 -5.86
N LEU A 145 0.30 3.25 -5.06
CA LEU A 145 0.36 3.16 -3.62
C LEU A 145 -1.00 3.57 -3.06
N HIS A 146 -1.65 2.66 -2.32
CA HIS A 146 -2.89 2.95 -1.63
C HIS A 146 -2.59 3.48 -0.22
N LEU A 147 -3.03 4.71 0.05
CA LEU A 147 -2.95 5.38 1.33
C LEU A 147 -4.29 5.25 2.06
N THR A 148 -4.25 4.82 3.32
CA THR A 148 -5.47 4.65 4.10
C THR A 148 -5.84 5.99 4.74
N LEU A 149 -7.07 6.44 4.53
CA LEU A 149 -7.66 7.55 5.28
C LEU A 149 -8.60 6.96 6.33
N PRO A 150 -8.19 6.86 7.61
CA PRO A 150 -9.03 6.30 8.65
C PRO A 150 -10.23 7.21 8.95
N LYS A 151 -11.29 6.62 9.50
CA LYS A 151 -12.35 7.39 10.16
C LYS A 151 -11.78 8.08 11.39
N LYS A 152 -12.24 9.31 11.67
CA LYS A 152 -11.87 10.03 12.90
C LYS A 152 -12.25 9.18 14.12
N PRO A 153 -11.32 8.85 15.02
CA PRO A 153 -11.64 8.12 16.23
C PRO A 153 -12.54 8.98 17.13
N ALA A 154 -13.39 8.31 17.91
CA ALA A 154 -14.27 8.98 18.87
C ALA A 154 -13.51 9.55 20.09
N SER A 155 -12.31 9.04 20.38
CA SER A 155 -11.44 9.48 21.46
C SER A 155 -10.11 10.00 20.92
N THR A 156 -9.63 11.11 21.50
CA THR A 156 -8.39 11.78 21.11
C THR A 156 -7.11 11.06 21.55
N GLU A 157 -7.19 10.17 22.53
CA GLU A 157 -6.00 9.46 23.07
C GLU A 157 -5.50 8.32 22.15
N LEU A 158 -6.34 7.82 21.25
CA LEU A 158 -5.98 6.75 20.30
C LEU A 158 -5.43 7.29 18.97
N ALA A 159 -5.53 8.60 18.74
CA ALA A 159 -5.27 9.21 17.44
C ALA A 159 -3.82 9.00 16.98
N GLU A 160 -2.81 9.18 17.84
CA GLU A 160 -1.41 9.08 17.41
C GLU A 160 -0.98 7.66 17.02
N GLU A 161 -1.45 6.64 17.75
CA GLU A 161 -1.13 5.23 17.47
C GLU A 161 -1.85 4.73 16.22
N GLU A 162 -3.13 5.10 16.05
CA GLU A 162 -3.88 4.80 14.83
C GLU A 162 -3.27 5.50 13.61
N LEU A 163 -2.81 6.75 13.75
CA LEU A 163 -2.13 7.49 12.70
C LEU A 163 -0.81 6.84 12.26
N ARG A 164 -0.19 5.98 13.08
CA ARG A 164 1.00 5.23 12.63
C ARG A 164 0.68 4.15 11.60
N GLN A 165 -0.59 3.76 11.49
CA GLN A 165 -1.02 2.61 10.71
C GLN A 165 -1.64 3.00 9.36
N VAL A 166 -1.68 4.30 9.05
CA VAL A 166 -2.47 4.88 7.93
C VAL A 166 -1.64 5.20 6.68
N GLY A 167 -0.30 5.11 6.79
CA GLY A 167 0.63 5.38 5.69
C GLY A 167 0.76 4.24 4.67
N GLY A 168 1.38 4.53 3.52
CA GLY A 168 1.46 3.60 2.40
C GLY A 168 2.35 2.40 2.73
N TRP A 169 1.73 1.23 2.90
CA TRP A 169 2.38 0.00 3.37
C TRP A 169 3.57 -0.50 2.51
N CYS A 170 3.69 -0.01 1.27
CA CYS A 170 4.82 -0.32 0.39
C CYS A 170 6.03 0.62 0.59
N TYR A 171 5.89 1.79 1.21
CA TYR A 171 6.98 2.77 1.38
C TYR A 171 7.74 2.66 2.71
N SER A 172 7.13 2.03 3.72
CA SER A 172 7.73 1.83 5.05
C SER A 172 8.91 0.85 5.07
N CYS A 173 9.37 0.40 3.90
CA CYS A 173 10.50 -0.52 3.73
C CYS A 173 11.88 0.15 3.72
N ASN A 174 11.99 1.49 3.76
CA ASN A 174 13.27 2.18 3.90
C ASN A 174 13.69 2.33 5.37
N GLY A 175 13.68 1.23 6.13
CA GLY A 175 14.09 1.25 7.53
C GLY A 175 13.97 -0.09 8.26
N ILE A 176 14.75 -1.08 7.82
CA ILE A 176 15.53 -1.91 8.75
C ILE A 176 16.97 -1.46 8.60
#